data_AF-A0A0V1MEF5-F1
#
_entry.id   AF-A0A0V1MEF5-F1
#
_cell.length_a   1.000
_cell.length_b   1.000
_cell.length_c   1.000
_cell.angle_alpha   90.00
_cell.angle_beta   90.00
_cell.angle_gamma   90.00
#
_symmetry.space_group_name_H-M   'P 1'
#
loop_
_entity.id
_entity.type
_entity.pdbx_description
1 polymer ?
#
loop_
_entity_poly.entity_id
_entity_poly.type
_entity_poly.pdbx_seq_one_letter_code
_entity_poly.pdbx_strand_id
1 'polypeptide(L)'
;LASKLILPLITTFPGNFPNTRVQGCFFHFCQAVLRQVGRLGLRTDYMNNQEIRKKVKMLMALAFLPVHLAPAGFEIINVGMSGQLEALYQYFQQEWLPATKIPLWNVHGMSVRTNNHL
;
A
#
# COMPACT_ATOMS: atom_id res chain seq x y z
N LEU A 1 2.33 -13.54 -6.19
CA LEU A 1 1.55 -14.79 -5.96
C LEU A 1 0.36 -14.61 -5.01
N ALA A 2 0.45 -13.82 -3.94
CA ALA A 2 -0.69 -13.60 -3.03
C ALA A 2 -1.86 -12.80 -3.64
N SER A 3 -1.64 -12.02 -4.70
CA SER A 3 -2.66 -11.17 -5.32
C SER A 3 -3.68 -11.90 -6.22
N LYS A 4 -3.44 -13.16 -6.60
CA LYS A 4 -4.34 -13.91 -7.51
C LYS A 4 -5.45 -14.72 -6.80
N LEU A 5 -5.29 -15.02 -5.51
CA LEU A 5 -6.28 -15.80 -4.74
C LEU A 5 -7.21 -14.93 -3.88
N ILE A 6 -6.89 -13.64 -3.68
CA ILE A 6 -7.69 -12.73 -2.84
C ILE A 6 -8.87 -12.13 -3.63
N LEU A 7 -8.70 -11.89 -4.94
CA LEU A 7 -9.76 -11.32 -5.80
C LEU A 7 -11.04 -12.17 -5.82
N PRO A 8 -10.98 -13.51 -5.99
CA PRO A 8 -12.17 -14.37 -5.97
C PRO A 8 -12.89 -14.38 -4.61
N LEU A 9 -12.15 -14.24 -3.51
CA LEU A 9 -12.72 -14.18 -2.16
C LEU A 9 -13.45 -12.84 -1.91
N ILE A 10 -12.91 -11.72 -2.40
CA ILE A 10 -13.56 -10.41 -2.24
C ILE A 10 -14.86 -10.32 -3.04
N THR A 11 -14.92 -10.94 -4.23
CA THR A 11 -16.11 -10.90 -5.08
C THR A 11 -17.20 -11.90 -4.68
N THR A 12 -16.84 -13.01 -4.01
CA THR A 12 -17.80 -14.02 -3.55
C THR A 12 -18.43 -13.68 -2.19
N PHE A 13 -17.73 -12.89 -1.35
CA PHE A 13 -18.22 -12.51 -0.03
C PHE A 13 -19.56 -11.75 -0.03
N PRO A 14 -19.81 -10.76 -0.90
CA PRO A 14 -21.11 -10.09 -0.98
C PRO A 14 -22.27 -11.02 -1.34
N GLY A 15 -22.00 -12.10 -2.08
CA GLY A 15 -23.02 -13.09 -2.46
C GLY A 15 -23.47 -13.96 -1.28
N ASN A 16 -22.58 -14.22 -0.33
CA ASN A 16 -22.87 -15.04 0.86
C ASN A 16 -23.19 -14.21 2.10
N PHE A 17 -22.69 -12.97 2.17
CA PHE A 17 -22.85 -12.05 3.29
C PHE A 17 -23.11 -10.63 2.78
N PRO A 18 -24.35 -10.32 2.33
CA PRO A 18 -24.68 -9.08 1.61
C PRO A 18 -24.44 -7.79 2.40
N ASN A 19 -24.32 -7.88 3.74
CA ASN A 19 -24.09 -6.74 4.62
C ASN A 19 -22.62 -6.61 5.10
N THR A 20 -21.73 -7.53 4.71
CA THR A 20 -20.33 -7.50 5.15
C THR A 20 -19.52 -6.56 4.27
N ARG A 21 -18.87 -5.57 4.90
CA ARG A 21 -17.90 -4.71 4.23
C ARG A 21 -16.51 -5.33 4.34
N VAL A 22 -15.93 -5.69 3.20
CA VAL A 22 -14.52 -6.09 3.14
C VAL A 22 -13.67 -4.82 3.12
N GLN A 23 -12.87 -4.64 4.17
CA GLN A 23 -11.88 -3.55 4.26
C GLN A 23 -10.48 -4.15 4.43
N GLY A 24 -9.49 -3.52 3.83
CA GLY A 24 -8.11 -3.86 4.16
C GLY A 24 -7.66 -3.18 5.45
N CYS A 25 -6.46 -3.51 5.89
CA CYS A 25 -5.88 -3.04 7.13
C CYS A 25 -4.60 -2.27 6.86
N PHE A 26 -4.50 -1.05 7.40
CA PHE A 26 -3.32 -0.19 7.26
C PHE A 26 -2.05 -0.87 7.77
N PHE A 27 -2.13 -1.59 8.90
CA PHE A 27 -0.99 -2.32 9.45
C PHE A 27 -0.44 -3.37 8.46
N HIS A 28 -1.31 -4.16 7.86
CA HIS A 28 -0.91 -5.17 6.87
C HIS A 28 -0.39 -4.54 5.57
N PHE A 29 -0.95 -3.41 5.16
CA PHE A 29 -0.42 -2.62 4.03
C PHE A 29 0.99 -2.09 4.32
N CYS A 30 1.21 -1.43 5.46
CA CYS A 30 2.54 -0.97 5.88
C CYS A 30 3.53 -2.13 5.96
N GLN A 31 3.11 -3.27 6.50
CA GLN A 31 3.94 -4.47 6.56
C GLN A 31 4.32 -4.96 5.16
N ALA A 32 3.41 -4.93 4.19
CA ALA A 32 3.69 -5.31 2.81
C ALA A 32 4.73 -4.38 2.15
N VAL A 33 4.62 -3.07 2.36
CA VAL A 33 5.61 -2.08 1.89
C VAL A 33 6.98 -2.34 2.53
N LEU A 34 7.04 -2.52 3.84
CA LEU A 34 8.29 -2.78 4.57
C LEU A 34 8.94 -4.13 4.20
N ARG A 35 8.14 -5.16 3.88
CA ARG A 35 8.65 -6.42 3.33
C ARG A 35 9.33 -6.19 1.98
N GLN A 36 8.76 -5.35 1.13
CA GLN A 36 9.39 -5.02 -0.15
C GLN A 36 10.68 -4.21 0.02
N VAL A 37 10.73 -3.27 0.96
CA VAL A 37 11.97 -2.57 1.36
C VAL A 37 13.06 -3.58 1.72
N GLY A 38 12.73 -4.61 2.51
CA GLY A 38 13.66 -5.68 2.84
C GLY A 38 14.12 -6.51 1.64
N ARG A 39 13.20 -6.87 0.73
CA ARG A 39 13.53 -7.64 -0.49
C ARG A 39 14.44 -6.90 -1.46
N LEU A 40 14.34 -5.56 -1.50
CA LEU A 40 15.18 -4.72 -2.34
C LEU A 40 16.53 -4.37 -1.69
N GLY A 41 16.85 -4.93 -0.52
CA GLY A 41 18.11 -4.64 0.19
C GLY A 41 18.13 -3.30 0.92
N LEU A 42 17.04 -2.53 0.92
CA LEU A 42 16.94 -1.19 1.51
C LEU A 42 16.77 -1.20 3.03
N ARG A 43 16.90 -2.35 3.71
CA ARG A 43 16.62 -2.46 5.16
C ARG A 43 17.55 -1.58 5.99
N THR A 44 18.85 -1.64 5.73
CA THR A 44 19.86 -0.84 6.45
C THR A 44 19.65 0.64 6.18
N ASP A 45 19.42 1.00 4.93
CA ASP A 45 19.15 2.38 4.52
C ASP A 45 17.88 2.93 5.18
N TYR A 46 16.80 2.15 5.23
CA TYR A 46 15.59 2.56 5.93
C TYR A 46 15.83 2.80 7.43
N MET A 47 16.72 2.02 8.06
CA MET A 47 17.08 2.15 9.47
C MET A 47 18.02 3.31 9.73
N ASN A 48 18.92 3.67 8.81
CA ASN A 48 20.00 4.62 9.10
C ASN A 48 19.92 5.93 8.29
N ASN A 49 19.17 5.96 7.20
CA ASN A 49 19.01 7.12 6.32
C ASN A 49 17.61 7.73 6.47
N GLN A 50 17.55 8.95 7.01
CA GLN A 50 16.30 9.65 7.28
C GLN A 50 15.51 9.98 6.01
N GLU A 51 16.21 10.35 4.92
CA GLU A 51 15.58 10.68 3.63
C GLU A 51 14.89 9.46 3.02
N ILE A 52 15.56 8.31 3.04
CA ILE A 52 14.99 7.05 2.55
C ILE A 52 13.80 6.65 3.42
N ARG A 53 13.92 6.73 4.74
CA ARG A 53 12.82 6.46 5.66
C ARG A 53 11.62 7.37 5.42
N LYS A 54 11.86 8.66 5.15
CA LYS A 54 10.82 9.64 4.83
C LYS A 54 10.10 9.29 3.53
N LYS A 55 10.83 8.98 2.46
CA LYS A 55 10.26 8.55 1.17
C LYS A 55 9.38 7.30 1.30
N VAL A 56 9.85 6.29 2.02
CA VAL A 56 9.07 5.06 2.30
C VAL A 56 7.80 5.39 3.12
N LYS A 57 7.88 6.28 4.11
CA LYS A 57 6.70 6.73 4.86
C LYS A 57 5.73 7.54 4.01
N MET A 58 6.21 8.34 3.06
CA MET A 58 5.36 9.07 2.11
C MET A 58 4.57 8.12 1.20
N LEU A 59 5.17 7.02 0.74
CA LEU A 59 4.43 5.97 0.03
C LEU A 59 3.30 5.38 0.89
N MET A 60 3.58 5.08 2.17
CA MET A 60 2.54 4.59 3.08
C MET A 60 1.45 5.64 3.34
N ALA A 61 1.80 6.92 3.34
CA ALA A 61 0.85 8.01 3.58
C ALA A 61 -0.18 8.17 2.45
N LEU A 62 0.11 7.69 1.23
CA LEU A 62 -0.85 7.71 0.13
C LEU A 62 -2.16 6.97 0.45
N ALA A 63 -2.12 6.02 1.41
CA ALA A 63 -3.32 5.31 1.85
C ALA A 63 -4.36 6.23 2.52
N PHE A 64 -3.95 7.42 2.95
CA PHE A 64 -4.85 8.41 3.57
C PHE A 64 -5.40 9.43 2.57
N LEU A 65 -4.98 9.41 1.31
CA LEU A 65 -5.58 10.27 0.29
C LEU A 65 -6.89 9.66 -0.22
N PRO A 66 -7.87 10.48 -0.66
CA PRO A 66 -8.96 9.98 -1.48
C PRO A 66 -8.39 9.14 -2.62
N VAL A 67 -8.94 7.95 -2.86
CA VAL A 67 -8.35 6.96 -3.79
C VAL A 67 -8.09 7.53 -5.19
N HIS A 68 -8.96 8.44 -5.67
CA HIS A 68 -8.80 9.10 -6.96
C HIS A 68 -7.66 10.13 -7.00
N LEU A 69 -7.20 10.63 -5.85
CA LEU A 69 -6.06 11.53 -5.73
C LEU A 69 -4.75 10.78 -5.47
N ALA A 70 -4.79 9.49 -5.12
CA ALA A 70 -3.59 8.72 -4.81
C ALA A 70 -2.57 8.67 -5.97
N PRO A 71 -2.97 8.51 -7.26
CA PRO A 71 -2.03 8.59 -8.37
C PRO A 71 -1.36 9.97 -8.49
N ALA A 72 -2.13 11.06 -8.37
CA ALA A 72 -1.55 12.41 -8.40
C ALA A 72 -0.60 12.66 -7.22
N GLY A 73 -0.96 12.19 -6.02
CA GLY A 73 -0.09 12.23 -4.85
C GLY A 73 1.19 11.43 -5.05
N PHE A 74 1.13 10.28 -5.73
CA PHE A 74 2.29 9.48 -6.08
C PHE A 74 3.26 10.22 -7.01
N GLU A 75 2.76 10.84 -8.08
CA GLU A 75 3.58 11.61 -9.02
C GLU A 75 4.36 12.74 -8.33
N ILE A 76 3.73 13.46 -7.39
CA ILE A 76 4.37 14.53 -6.62
C ILE A 76 5.58 14.00 -5.82
N ILE A 77 5.49 12.79 -5.27
CA ILE A 77 6.52 12.24 -4.38
C ILE A 77 7.57 11.40 -5.14
N ASN A 78 7.28 11.02 -6.39
CA ASN A 78 8.10 10.22 -7.28
C ASN A 78 9.17 11.07 -7.99
N VAL A 79 9.94 11.83 -7.22
CA VAL A 79 11.00 12.72 -7.74
C VAL A 79 12.34 12.44 -7.09
N GLY A 80 13.40 12.43 -7.91
CA GLY A 80 14.78 12.28 -7.45
C GLY A 80 15.11 10.89 -6.91
N MET A 81 14.46 9.84 -7.42
CA MET A 81 14.71 8.46 -7.03
C MET A 81 15.73 7.82 -7.97
N SER A 82 16.59 6.95 -7.44
CA SER A 82 17.49 6.12 -8.24
C SER A 82 17.71 4.77 -7.56
N GLY A 83 18.21 3.79 -8.34
CA GLY A 83 18.62 2.48 -7.82
C GLY A 83 17.49 1.69 -7.18
N GLN A 84 17.76 1.07 -6.03
CA GLN A 84 16.81 0.21 -5.33
C GLN A 84 15.56 0.96 -4.87
N LEU A 85 15.70 2.26 -4.61
CA LEU A 85 14.58 3.08 -4.14
C LEU A 85 13.63 3.45 -5.29
N GLU A 86 14.15 3.67 -6.50
CA GLU A 86 13.33 3.75 -7.71
C GLU A 86 12.58 2.42 -7.95
N ALA A 87 13.24 1.28 -7.80
CA ALA A 87 12.60 -0.03 -7.92
C ALA A 87 11.44 -0.22 -6.91
N LEU A 88 11.55 0.34 -5.71
CA LEU A 88 10.45 0.34 -4.73
C LEU A 88 9.25 1.17 -5.22
N TYR A 89 9.49 2.33 -5.80
CA TYR A 89 8.44 3.21 -6.33
C TYR A 89 7.74 2.56 -7.53
N GLN A 90 8.51 1.94 -8.44
CA GLN A 90 7.97 1.18 -9.57
C GLN A 90 7.08 0.01 -9.10
N TYR A 91 7.55 -0.75 -8.10
CA TYR A 91 6.72 -1.78 -7.46
C TYR A 91 5.43 -1.18 -6.88
N PHE A 92 5.51 -0.04 -6.20
CA PHE A 92 4.35 0.56 -5.57
C PHE A 92 3.30 0.97 -6.60
N GLN A 93 3.73 1.63 -7.68
CA GLN A 93 2.87 2.04 -8.79
C GLN A 93 2.16 0.84 -9.43
N GLN A 94 2.88 -0.24 -9.68
CA GLN A 94 2.35 -1.44 -10.32
C GLN A 94 1.42 -2.25 -9.40
N GLU A 95 1.72 -2.30 -8.09
CA GLU A 95 0.98 -3.15 -7.17
C GLU A 95 -0.26 -2.46 -6.60
N TRP A 96 -0.20 -1.16 -6.30
CA TRP A 96 -1.23 -0.47 -5.51
C TRP A 96 -2.08 0.56 -6.29
N LEU A 97 -1.55 1.15 -7.36
CA LEU A 97 -2.24 2.20 -8.11
C LEU A 97 -3.10 1.78 -9.32
N PRO A 98 -3.08 0.54 -9.86
CA PRO A 98 -3.96 0.20 -10.99
C PRO A 98 -5.44 0.32 -10.63
N ALA A 99 -6.21 1.03 -11.48
CA ALA A 99 -7.66 1.20 -11.32
C ALA A 99 -8.46 -0.12 -11.38
N THR A 100 -7.86 -1.18 -11.93
CA THR A 100 -8.46 -2.51 -12.01
C THR A 100 -8.45 -3.28 -10.69
N LYS A 101 -7.72 -2.79 -9.67
CA LYS A 101 -7.66 -3.42 -8.34
C LYS A 101 -8.61 -2.73 -7.36
N ILE A 102 -9.27 -3.55 -6.54
CA ILE A 102 -10.02 -3.06 -5.38
C ILE A 102 -9.02 -2.43 -4.40
N PRO A 103 -9.19 -1.16 -3.99
CA PRO A 103 -8.19 -0.40 -3.24
C PRO A 103 -8.23 -0.73 -1.74
N LEU A 104 -8.12 -2.01 -1.37
CA LEU A 104 -8.15 -2.44 0.04
C LEU A 104 -7.01 -1.83 0.87
N TRP A 105 -5.94 -1.38 0.23
CA TRP A 105 -4.83 -0.70 0.88
C TRP A 105 -5.16 0.73 1.31
N ASN A 106 -6.17 1.36 0.70
CA ASN A 106 -6.57 2.72 0.99
C ASN A 106 -7.49 2.75 2.21
N VAL A 107 -7.19 3.64 3.15
CA VAL A 107 -7.87 3.79 4.44
C VAL A 107 -8.46 5.18 4.65
N HIS A 108 -8.56 5.98 3.58
CA HIS A 108 -9.17 7.30 3.63
C HIS A 108 -10.65 7.21 4.04
N GLY A 109 -11.06 8.05 4.99
CA GLY A 109 -12.43 8.07 5.50
C GLY A 109 -12.82 6.89 6.41
N MET A 110 -11.90 5.96 6.70
CA MET A 110 -12.19 4.86 7.62
C MET A 110 -12.00 5.27 9.09
N SER A 111 -12.99 4.95 9.92
CA SER A 111 -12.97 5.19 11.38
C SER A 111 -12.05 4.21 12.10
N VAL A 112 -12.04 2.94 11.68
CA VAL A 112 -11.14 1.89 12.16
C VAL A 112 -10.20 1.50 11.02
N ARG A 113 -8.90 1.75 11.18
CA ARG A 113 -7.89 1.60 10.12
C ARG A 113 -6.96 0.40 10.32
N THR A 114 -7.02 -0.21 11.51
CA THR A 114 -6.28 -1.40 11.89
C THR A 114 -7.27 -2.48 12.30
N ASN A 115 -6.99 -3.73 11.95
CA ASN A 115 -7.74 -4.90 12.44
C ASN A 115 -7.02 -5.62 13.59
N ASN A 116 -6.01 -4.97 14.19
CA ASN A 116 -5.36 -5.47 15.40
C ASN A 116 -6.21 -5.05 16.60
N HIS A 117 -6.97 -6.00 17.15
CA HIS A 117 -7.54 -5.94 18.50
C HIS A 117 -6.54 -6.57 19.47
N LEU A 118 -5.39 -5.95 19.65
CA LEU A 118 -4.51 -6.27 20.78
C LEU A 118 -4.98 -5.47 21.99
#